data_AF-A0A4U0X6V2-F1
#
_entry.id   AF-A0A4U0X6V2-F1
#
_cell.length_a   1.000
_cell.length_b   1.000
_cell.length_c   1.000
_cell.angle_alpha   90.00
_cell.angle_beta   90.00
_cell.angle_gamma   90.00
#
_symmetry.space_group_name_H-M   'P 1'
#
loop_
_entity.id
_entity.type
_entity.pdbx_description
1 polymer ?
#
loop_
_entity_poly.entity_id
_entity_poly.type
_entity_poly.pdbx_seq_one_letter_code
_entity_poly.pdbx_strand_id
1 'polypeptide(L)'
;MFSSLLTPLQRVLHSGRPSHEPSMDELVKQSIAIVEQRKKAAVPWVPDEPHDQPYYRWVDGGWQATKPGVDSSGAAGEPKPAAPGRLALYSWNIDFMLSYGDSRMLAAIRHLEELCSAQASEIPIVIFFSECLESDLKVITSDSYVRESFHVTDLNRQYWQSGHYGTTTLVDKRLAIQACFRIHYSKTRMERDGLFVDLSLGTTQPQKPQQKPLRLCNTHLESLALDPLFRPPQLALCARHMHSPDVHASILAGDLNAIQDFDKHLHSDNELKDAYLEMGGSEDDAEAGHTWGQQAATAQRERFGTCRMDKVLFCGKVTCQSFERFGVDVQIQNEREREDIVRLGFDKPWITDHLGVKAVFSVDAE
;
A
#
# COMPACT_ATOMS: atom_id res chain seq x y z
N MET A 1 36.13 -18.64 68.20
CA MET A 1 35.89 -20.09 68.39
C MET A 1 34.48 -20.41 67.88
N PHE A 2 34.31 -21.59 67.27
CA PHE A 2 33.10 -22.45 67.15
C PHE A 2 31.81 -22.00 67.89
N SER A 3 30.57 -22.24 67.39
CA SER A 3 30.11 -22.93 66.17
C SER A 3 28.60 -22.67 65.88
N SER A 4 28.22 -22.70 64.58
CA SER A 4 26.98 -23.24 63.97
C SER A 4 25.58 -22.91 64.54
N LEU A 5 24.67 -22.42 63.66
CA LEU A 5 23.60 -23.25 63.06
C LEU A 5 22.94 -22.58 61.83
N LEU A 6 22.48 -23.42 60.90
CA LEU A 6 21.79 -23.12 59.61
C LEU A 6 20.30 -23.54 59.75
N THR A 7 19.29 -23.21 58.93
CA THR A 7 19.10 -22.60 57.57
C THR A 7 17.58 -22.19 57.49
N PRO A 8 16.94 -21.79 56.36
CA PRO A 8 17.37 -21.15 55.11
C PRO A 8 16.56 -19.88 54.72
N LEU A 9 17.15 -18.95 53.96
CA LEU A 9 16.39 -17.92 53.24
C LEU A 9 16.02 -18.45 51.84
N GLN A 10 14.73 -18.60 51.52
CA GLN A 10 14.26 -18.90 50.16
C GLN A 10 12.94 -18.19 49.82
N ARG A 11 12.90 -17.64 48.61
CA ARG A 11 11.72 -17.16 47.86
C ARG A 11 10.92 -15.99 48.45
N VAL A 12 11.32 -14.78 48.05
CA VAL A 12 10.49 -14.03 47.10
C VAL A 12 11.38 -13.64 45.91
N LEU A 13 10.99 -14.09 44.72
CA LEU A 13 11.60 -13.75 43.44
C LEU A 13 10.59 -12.92 42.64
N HIS A 14 11.08 -11.97 41.84
CA HIS A 14 10.33 -11.06 40.94
C HIS A 14 9.49 -9.96 41.59
N SER A 15 9.91 -8.71 41.36
CA SER A 15 9.14 -7.72 40.59
C SER A 15 9.93 -6.40 40.50
N GLY A 16 9.67 -5.58 39.49
CA GLY A 16 10.15 -4.19 39.48
C GLY A 16 11.42 -3.87 38.67
N ARG A 17 11.54 -4.36 37.44
CA ARG A 17 12.01 -3.45 36.37
C ARG A 17 10.76 -2.97 35.63
N PRO A 18 10.44 -1.67 35.62
CA PRO A 18 9.53 -1.15 34.61
C PRO A 18 10.25 -1.22 33.27
N SER A 19 9.87 -2.18 32.42
CA SER A 19 10.04 -2.02 30.98
C SER A 19 9.11 -0.89 30.58
N HIS A 20 9.67 0.31 30.44
CA HIS A 20 8.93 1.46 29.91
C HIS A 20 8.74 1.20 28.41
N GLU A 21 7.65 0.50 28.07
CA GLU A 21 7.18 0.38 26.71
C GLU A 21 6.86 1.79 26.18
N PRO A 22 7.24 2.11 24.93
CA PRO A 22 7.06 3.46 24.38
C PRO A 22 5.58 3.72 24.11
N SER A 23 5.13 4.94 24.42
CA SER A 23 3.83 5.45 23.97
C SER A 23 3.78 5.64 22.43
N MET A 24 2.59 5.77 21.84
CA MET A 24 2.46 6.09 20.41
C MET A 24 3.22 7.36 20.01
N ASP A 25 3.19 8.40 20.84
CA ASP A 25 3.96 9.64 20.62
C ASP A 25 5.49 9.40 20.64
N GLU A 26 5.97 8.39 21.36
CA GLU A 26 7.38 7.99 21.35
C GLU A 26 7.72 7.10 20.16
N LEU A 27 6.84 6.20 19.75
CA LEU A 27 6.98 5.43 18.51
C LEU A 27 7.03 6.36 17.29
N VAL A 28 6.13 7.33 17.16
CA VAL A 28 6.16 8.34 16.08
C VAL A 28 7.50 9.11 16.06
N LYS A 29 8.01 9.53 17.21
CA LYS A 29 9.32 10.22 17.31
C LYS A 29 10.49 9.30 16.92
N GLN A 30 10.46 8.04 17.35
CA GLN A 30 11.47 7.04 16.99
C GLN A 30 11.44 6.76 15.48
N SER A 31 10.25 6.56 14.90
CA SER A 31 10.04 6.37 13.46
C SER A 31 10.59 7.54 12.65
N ILE A 32 10.28 8.78 13.01
CA ILE A 32 10.87 9.98 12.36
C ILE A 32 12.40 9.97 12.44
N ALA A 33 12.98 9.66 13.60
CA ALA A 33 14.43 9.59 13.76
C ALA A 33 15.07 8.45 12.92
N ILE A 34 14.40 7.31 12.78
CA ILE A 34 14.85 6.17 11.96
C ILE A 34 14.75 6.52 10.46
N VAL A 35 13.68 7.20 10.01
CA VAL A 35 13.58 7.72 8.64
C VAL A 35 14.77 8.64 8.34
N GLU A 36 15.02 9.64 9.19
CA GLU A 36 16.13 10.59 9.02
C GLU A 36 17.49 9.88 8.97
N GLN A 37 17.74 8.92 9.88
CA GLN A 37 18.96 8.13 9.93
C GLN A 37 19.15 7.24 8.68
N ARG A 38 18.05 6.77 8.06
CA ARG A 38 18.07 5.86 6.92
C ARG A 38 18.05 6.56 5.56
N LYS A 39 17.90 7.89 5.50
CA LYS A 39 17.89 8.66 4.23
C LYS A 39 19.03 8.26 3.30
N LYS A 40 18.71 8.10 2.02
CA LYS A 40 19.69 7.73 1.00
C LYS A 40 20.57 8.93 0.66
N ALA A 41 21.89 8.78 0.83
CA ALA A 41 22.85 9.85 0.57
C ALA A 41 22.93 10.24 -0.93
N ALA A 42 22.61 9.30 -1.82
CA ALA A 42 22.46 9.52 -3.25
C ALA A 42 21.44 8.53 -3.82
N VAL A 43 20.81 8.91 -4.92
CA VAL A 43 19.75 8.15 -5.60
C VAL A 43 19.94 8.18 -7.13
N PRO A 44 19.53 7.14 -7.87
CA PRO A 44 19.76 7.05 -9.32
C PRO A 44 18.69 7.72 -10.20
N TRP A 45 17.60 8.22 -9.61
CA TRP A 45 16.49 8.87 -10.33
C TRP A 45 16.56 10.39 -10.30
N VAL A 46 15.99 11.01 -11.32
CA VAL A 46 15.74 12.46 -11.37
C VAL A 46 14.36 12.72 -10.77
N PRO A 47 14.22 13.65 -9.80
CA PRO A 47 12.92 14.00 -9.23
C PRO A 47 11.93 14.52 -10.28
N ASP A 48 10.65 14.17 -10.10
CA ASP A 48 9.52 14.43 -10.99
C ASP A 48 9.60 13.80 -12.40
N GLU A 49 10.62 12.96 -12.69
CA GLU A 49 10.73 12.19 -13.93
C GLU A 49 10.47 10.68 -13.71
N PRO A 50 9.93 9.95 -14.71
CA PRO A 50 9.82 8.49 -14.64
C PRO A 50 11.17 7.78 -14.51
N HIS A 51 11.26 6.84 -13.57
CA HIS A 51 12.39 5.94 -13.39
C HIS A 51 11.93 4.48 -13.46
N ASP A 52 12.35 3.78 -14.51
CA ASP A 52 12.00 2.36 -14.71
C ASP A 52 12.54 1.45 -13.61
N GLN A 53 11.72 0.50 -13.17
CA GLN A 53 12.13 -0.59 -12.30
C GLN A 53 11.65 -1.95 -12.85
N PRO A 54 12.33 -3.06 -12.53
CA PRO A 54 11.79 -4.38 -12.83
C PRO A 54 10.55 -4.64 -11.97
N TYR A 55 9.70 -5.54 -12.46
CA TYR A 55 8.82 -6.33 -11.59
C TYR A 55 9.41 -7.75 -11.46
N TYR A 56 8.86 -8.55 -10.55
CA TYR A 56 9.40 -9.86 -10.22
C TYR A 56 8.35 -10.96 -10.37
N ARG A 57 8.73 -12.07 -11.02
CA ARG A 57 7.90 -13.28 -11.18
C ARG A 57 8.51 -14.45 -10.40
N TRP A 58 7.67 -15.19 -9.66
CA TRP A 58 8.11 -16.41 -8.97
C TRP A 58 8.10 -17.59 -9.94
N VAL A 59 9.28 -18.10 -10.28
CA VAL A 59 9.50 -19.18 -11.26
C VAL A 59 10.67 -20.05 -10.82
N ASP A 60 10.54 -21.37 -11.00
CA ASP A 60 11.56 -22.39 -10.66
C ASP A 60 12.09 -22.29 -9.21
N GLY A 61 11.24 -21.85 -8.28
CA GLY A 61 11.58 -21.72 -6.86
C GLY A 61 12.33 -20.43 -6.48
N GLY A 62 12.36 -19.42 -7.35
CA GLY A 62 12.96 -18.11 -7.06
C GLY A 62 12.23 -16.94 -7.71
N TRP A 63 12.48 -15.73 -7.18
CA TRP A 63 12.03 -14.49 -7.82
C TRP A 63 12.97 -14.08 -8.94
N GLN A 64 12.45 -13.98 -10.16
CA GLN A 64 13.17 -13.54 -11.35
C GLN A 64 12.73 -12.12 -11.70
N ALA A 65 13.69 -11.20 -11.85
CA ALA A 65 13.43 -9.84 -12.31
C ALA A 65 13.07 -9.84 -13.80
N THR A 66 12.03 -9.09 -14.17
CA THR A 66 11.58 -8.93 -15.55
C THR A 66 11.60 -7.45 -15.91
N LYS A 67 12.22 -7.10 -17.04
CA LYS A 67 12.29 -5.71 -17.51
C LYS A 67 11.17 -5.39 -18.49
N PRO A 68 10.52 -4.22 -18.37
CA PRO A 68 9.61 -3.67 -19.38
C PRO A 68 10.18 -3.80 -20.80
N GLY A 69 9.34 -4.23 -21.75
CA GLY A 69 9.62 -4.22 -23.19
C GLY A 69 10.59 -5.26 -23.77
N VAL A 70 11.31 -6.05 -22.96
CA VAL A 70 12.29 -7.05 -23.47
C VAL A 70 11.76 -8.48 -23.39
N ASP A 71 11.09 -8.85 -22.28
CA ASP A 71 10.75 -10.24 -21.96
C ASP A 71 9.24 -10.56 -22.10
N SER A 72 8.43 -9.64 -22.63
CA SER A 72 6.97 -9.82 -22.78
C SER A 72 6.58 -10.83 -23.87
N SER A 73 7.54 -11.39 -24.62
CA SER A 73 7.36 -12.68 -25.29
C SER A 73 7.44 -13.78 -24.23
N GLY A 74 6.30 -14.08 -23.60
CA GLY A 74 6.19 -15.08 -22.53
C GLY A 74 6.87 -16.40 -22.87
N ALA A 75 7.40 -17.06 -21.84
CA ALA A 75 8.11 -18.34 -21.96
C ALA A 75 7.26 -19.33 -22.79
N ALA A 76 7.89 -19.99 -23.77
CA ALA A 76 7.20 -20.77 -24.79
C ALA A 76 6.36 -21.91 -24.16
N GLY A 77 5.07 -21.65 -23.95
CA GLY A 77 4.14 -22.53 -23.24
C GLY A 77 3.11 -21.81 -22.37
N GLU A 78 3.37 -20.57 -21.92
CA GLU A 78 2.40 -19.79 -21.15
C GLU A 78 1.25 -19.29 -22.06
N PRO A 79 -0.03 -19.53 -21.71
CA PRO A 79 -1.16 -19.02 -22.49
C PRO A 79 -1.19 -17.49 -22.44
N LYS A 80 -1.36 -16.84 -23.60
CA LYS A 80 -1.40 -15.37 -23.68
C LYS A 80 -2.46 -14.82 -22.73
N PRO A 81 -2.09 -13.92 -21.78
CA PRO A 81 -3.05 -13.26 -20.91
C PRO A 81 -4.16 -12.57 -21.72
N ALA A 82 -5.40 -12.83 -21.35
CA ALA A 82 -6.55 -12.16 -21.95
C ALA A 82 -6.60 -10.69 -21.50
N ALA A 83 -7.19 -9.84 -22.33
CA ALA A 83 -7.48 -8.45 -21.97
C ALA A 83 -8.30 -8.40 -20.66
N PRO A 84 -7.89 -7.63 -19.64
CA PRO A 84 -8.72 -7.42 -18.46
C PRO A 84 -9.92 -6.54 -18.84
N GLY A 85 -11.04 -7.16 -19.22
CA GLY A 85 -12.32 -6.46 -19.35
C GLY A 85 -12.86 -5.97 -18.00
N ARG A 86 -12.36 -6.55 -16.89
CA ARG A 86 -12.61 -6.12 -15.51
C ARG A 86 -11.33 -6.25 -14.67
N LEU A 87 -11.24 -5.46 -13.61
CA LEU A 87 -10.15 -5.48 -12.62
C LEU A 87 -10.73 -5.18 -11.22
N ALA A 88 -10.26 -5.88 -10.19
CA ALA A 88 -10.46 -5.49 -8.80
C ALA A 88 -9.16 -4.90 -8.24
N LEU A 89 -9.20 -3.64 -7.80
CA LEU A 89 -8.08 -2.95 -7.18
C LEU A 89 -8.34 -2.80 -5.68
N TYR A 90 -7.42 -3.31 -4.86
CA TYR A 90 -7.38 -3.14 -3.42
C TYR A 90 -6.25 -2.17 -3.07
N SER A 91 -6.43 -1.34 -2.05
CA SER A 91 -5.40 -0.45 -1.52
C SER A 91 -5.46 -0.41 0.01
N TRP A 92 -4.31 -0.51 0.67
CA TRP A 92 -4.20 -0.48 2.13
C TRP A 92 -2.88 0.15 2.58
N ASN A 93 -2.92 1.20 3.39
CA ASN A 93 -1.81 1.58 4.24
C ASN A 93 -1.68 0.52 5.36
N ILE A 94 -0.47 0.04 5.65
CA ILE A 94 -0.22 -0.99 6.67
C ILE A 94 0.46 -0.46 7.95
N ASP A 95 0.61 0.86 8.12
CA ASP A 95 1.23 1.53 9.27
C ASP A 95 2.68 1.06 9.53
N PHE A 96 3.69 1.78 9.02
CA PHE A 96 5.09 1.37 9.23
C PHE A 96 5.58 1.63 10.66
N MET A 97 4.85 2.43 11.44
CA MET A 97 5.29 2.91 12.75
C MET A 97 4.91 1.95 13.88
N LEU A 98 3.83 1.18 13.70
CA LEU A 98 3.32 0.24 14.68
C LEU A 98 4.22 -1.00 14.82
N SER A 99 4.38 -1.49 16.05
CA SER A 99 5.19 -2.67 16.37
C SER A 99 4.72 -3.94 15.64
N TYR A 100 5.60 -4.96 15.57
CA TYR A 100 5.27 -6.29 15.06
C TYR A 100 4.87 -6.36 13.57
N GLY A 101 5.48 -5.52 12.72
CA GLY A 101 5.25 -5.47 11.25
C GLY A 101 5.11 -6.85 10.59
N ASP A 102 6.09 -7.74 10.76
CA ASP A 102 6.07 -9.09 10.15
C ASP A 102 4.79 -9.90 10.51
N SER A 103 4.34 -9.85 11.77
CA SER A 103 3.11 -10.51 12.23
C SER A 103 1.85 -9.81 11.71
N ARG A 104 1.85 -8.47 11.64
CA ARG A 104 0.74 -7.65 11.10
C ARG A 104 0.58 -7.87 9.60
N MET A 105 1.68 -7.90 8.84
CA MET A 105 1.71 -8.18 7.40
C MET A 105 1.26 -9.62 7.10
N LEU A 106 1.68 -10.62 7.88
CA LEU A 106 1.16 -11.99 7.70
C LEU A 106 -0.36 -12.07 7.91
N ALA A 107 -0.90 -11.38 8.91
CA ALA A 107 -2.34 -11.29 9.13
C ALA A 107 -3.05 -10.51 8.01
N ALA A 108 -2.44 -9.45 7.48
CA ALA A 108 -2.95 -8.71 6.32
C ALA A 108 -3.06 -9.60 5.08
N ILE A 109 -2.02 -10.38 4.78
CA ILE A 109 -1.99 -11.32 3.65
C ILE A 109 -3.09 -12.37 3.78
N ARG A 110 -3.31 -12.95 4.97
CA ARG A 110 -4.36 -13.95 5.18
C ARG A 110 -5.77 -13.36 5.05
N HIS A 111 -6.01 -12.17 5.58
CA HIS A 111 -7.28 -11.48 5.38
C HIS A 111 -7.54 -11.17 3.90
N LEU A 112 -6.51 -10.72 3.17
CA LEU A 112 -6.60 -10.48 1.74
C LEU A 112 -6.81 -11.78 0.95
N GLU A 113 -6.15 -12.88 1.31
CA GLU A 113 -6.36 -14.21 0.72
C GLU A 113 -7.82 -14.66 0.86
N GLU A 114 -8.42 -14.50 2.04
CA GLU A 114 -9.85 -14.79 2.28
C GLU A 114 -10.77 -13.94 1.40
N LEU A 115 -10.56 -12.60 1.38
CA LEU A 115 -11.35 -11.67 0.56
C LEU A 115 -11.19 -11.92 -0.95
N CYS A 116 -9.97 -12.22 -1.39
CA CYS A 116 -9.65 -12.44 -2.80
C CYS A 116 -10.16 -13.81 -3.27
N SER A 117 -10.09 -14.86 -2.45
CA SER A 117 -10.54 -16.21 -2.79
C SER A 117 -12.02 -16.26 -3.20
N ALA A 118 -12.85 -15.37 -2.65
CA ALA A 118 -14.26 -15.25 -3.03
C ALA A 118 -14.50 -14.74 -4.46
N GLN A 119 -13.50 -14.11 -5.11
CA GLN A 119 -13.63 -13.47 -6.43
C GLN A 119 -12.50 -13.86 -7.41
N ALA A 120 -11.50 -14.62 -6.95
CA ALA A 120 -10.26 -14.91 -7.68
C ALA A 120 -10.49 -15.63 -9.01
N SER A 121 -11.51 -16.49 -9.14
CA SER A 121 -11.80 -17.15 -10.42
C SER A 121 -12.37 -16.21 -11.48
N GLU A 122 -13.02 -15.11 -11.10
CA GLU A 122 -13.81 -14.26 -12.01
C GLU A 122 -13.10 -12.97 -12.44
N ILE A 123 -12.37 -12.32 -11.53
CA ILE A 123 -11.80 -10.99 -11.75
C ILE A 123 -10.32 -11.00 -11.38
N PRO A 124 -9.41 -10.52 -12.25
CA PRO A 124 -8.01 -10.25 -11.91
C PRO A 124 -7.88 -9.23 -10.78
N ILE A 125 -6.89 -9.42 -9.92
CA ILE A 125 -6.72 -8.62 -8.69
C ILE A 125 -5.40 -7.84 -8.73
N VAL A 126 -5.43 -6.58 -8.31
CA VAL A 126 -4.23 -5.81 -7.98
C VAL A 126 -4.35 -5.32 -6.54
N ILE A 127 -3.26 -5.42 -5.78
CA ILE A 127 -3.20 -4.99 -4.39
C ILE A 127 -2.08 -3.96 -4.26
N PHE A 128 -2.45 -2.77 -3.80
CA PHE A 128 -1.53 -1.71 -3.43
C PHE A 128 -1.30 -1.73 -1.93
N PHE A 129 -0.04 -1.70 -1.53
CA PHE A 129 0.33 -1.39 -0.16
C PHE A 129 1.10 -0.08 -0.09
N SER A 130 0.80 0.69 0.96
CA SER A 130 1.56 1.87 1.40
C SER A 130 2.12 1.62 2.79
N GLU A 131 3.19 2.32 3.15
CA GLU A 131 3.93 2.15 4.41
C GLU A 131 4.54 0.75 4.65
N CYS A 132 4.91 0.02 3.60
CA CYS A 132 5.67 -1.22 3.78
C CYS A 132 7.08 -0.95 4.30
N LEU A 133 7.54 -1.79 5.23
CA LEU A 133 8.95 -1.93 5.63
C LEU A 133 9.67 -2.96 4.73
N GLU A 134 11.01 -2.97 4.80
CA GLU A 134 11.82 -4.00 4.11
C GLU A 134 11.59 -5.42 4.68
N SER A 135 11.08 -5.56 5.92
CA SER A 135 10.70 -6.87 6.47
C SER A 135 9.33 -7.33 5.97
N ASP A 136 8.37 -6.43 5.80
CA ASP A 136 7.08 -6.74 5.17
C ASP A 136 7.26 -7.26 3.74
N LEU A 137 8.16 -6.65 2.96
CA LEU A 137 8.53 -7.18 1.65
C LEU A 137 9.08 -8.62 1.74
N LYS A 138 9.81 -8.99 2.80
CA LYS A 138 10.32 -10.35 3.02
C LYS A 138 9.20 -11.33 3.39
N VAL A 139 8.20 -10.89 4.16
CA VAL A 139 7.00 -11.69 4.45
C VAL A 139 6.19 -11.92 3.17
N ILE A 140 5.82 -10.84 2.46
CA ILE A 140 5.12 -10.87 1.17
C ILE A 140 5.81 -11.81 0.17
N THR A 141 7.11 -11.65 -0.04
CA THR A 141 7.88 -12.45 -1.01
C THR A 141 8.20 -13.87 -0.54
N SER A 142 7.95 -14.19 0.74
CA SER A 142 8.08 -15.53 1.29
C SER A 142 6.78 -16.32 1.27
N ASP A 143 5.64 -15.64 1.15
CA ASP A 143 4.32 -16.25 1.25
C ASP A 143 3.96 -17.13 0.05
N SER A 144 3.40 -18.32 0.28
CA SER A 144 2.97 -19.22 -0.79
C SER A 144 1.83 -18.62 -1.63
N TYR A 145 0.83 -18.02 -0.98
CA TYR A 145 -0.31 -17.41 -1.68
C TYR A 145 0.17 -16.28 -2.63
N VAL A 146 1.06 -15.41 -2.13
CA VAL A 146 1.64 -14.33 -2.96
C VAL A 146 2.46 -14.90 -4.12
N ARG A 147 3.36 -15.86 -3.84
CA ARG A 147 4.20 -16.52 -4.85
C ARG A 147 3.40 -17.26 -5.91
N GLU A 148 2.24 -17.79 -5.56
CA GLU A 148 1.37 -18.54 -6.48
C GLU A 148 0.51 -17.61 -7.33
N SER A 149 -0.09 -16.58 -6.72
CA SER A 149 -1.11 -15.73 -7.37
C SER A 149 -0.57 -14.45 -8.04
N PHE A 150 0.56 -13.88 -7.59
CA PHE A 150 0.97 -12.52 -8.00
C PHE A 150 2.39 -12.42 -8.57
N HIS A 151 2.58 -11.41 -9.42
CA HIS A 151 3.83 -10.69 -9.62
C HIS A 151 3.98 -9.60 -8.55
N VAL A 152 5.21 -9.24 -8.18
CA VAL A 152 5.48 -8.17 -7.19
C VAL A 152 6.39 -7.10 -7.77
N THR A 153 6.20 -5.84 -7.40
CA THR A 153 7.06 -4.74 -7.90
C THR A 153 8.40 -4.65 -7.16
N ASP A 154 8.44 -5.01 -5.88
CA ASP A 154 9.61 -4.78 -5.02
C ASP A 154 9.95 -6.02 -4.16
N LEU A 155 11.21 -6.47 -4.22
CA LEU A 155 11.75 -7.49 -3.29
C LEU A 155 12.47 -6.89 -2.08
N ASN A 156 12.83 -5.62 -2.17
CA ASN A 156 13.53 -4.85 -1.14
C ASN A 156 13.39 -3.34 -1.45
N ARG A 157 13.84 -2.49 -0.54
CA ARG A 157 13.77 -1.01 -0.62
C ARG A 157 14.69 -0.34 -1.66
N GLN A 158 15.20 -1.04 -2.68
CA GLN A 158 16.13 -0.47 -3.67
C GLN A 158 15.54 0.77 -4.37
N TYR A 159 14.29 0.69 -4.81
CA TYR A 159 13.62 1.71 -5.63
C TYR A 159 12.83 2.76 -4.84
N TRP A 160 12.68 2.63 -3.52
CA TRP A 160 12.01 3.67 -2.70
C TRP A 160 12.88 4.93 -2.57
N GLN A 161 12.29 6.13 -2.51
CA GLN A 161 13.09 7.31 -2.12
C GLN A 161 13.56 7.18 -0.67
N SER A 162 12.67 6.75 0.23
CA SER A 162 13.06 6.51 1.62
C SER A 162 13.96 5.29 1.77
N GLY A 163 14.86 5.38 2.75
CA GLY A 163 15.59 4.23 3.23
C GLY A 163 14.85 3.41 4.29
N HIS A 164 13.65 3.82 4.74
CA HIS A 164 12.93 3.13 5.81
C HIS A 164 11.70 2.35 5.33
N TYR A 165 10.78 3.02 4.64
CA TYR A 165 9.47 2.48 4.23
C TYR A 165 9.14 2.89 2.78
N GLY A 166 8.07 2.36 2.19
CA GLY A 166 7.59 2.79 0.88
C GLY A 166 6.34 2.05 0.41
N THR A 167 6.07 2.12 -0.91
CA THR A 167 4.93 1.44 -1.54
C THR A 167 5.37 0.19 -2.30
N THR A 168 4.48 -0.80 -2.40
CA THR A 168 4.66 -1.99 -3.27
C THR A 168 3.33 -2.40 -3.86
N THR A 169 3.36 -3.07 -5.01
CA THR A 169 2.17 -3.52 -5.72
C THR A 169 2.26 -5.01 -6.04
N LEU A 170 1.20 -5.75 -5.73
CA LEU A 170 0.97 -7.12 -6.15
C LEU A 170 0.03 -7.11 -7.36
N VAL A 171 0.42 -7.78 -8.45
CA VAL A 171 -0.34 -7.85 -9.70
C VAL A 171 -0.65 -9.29 -10.03
N ASP A 172 -1.93 -9.65 -10.16
CA ASP A 172 -2.35 -11.00 -10.51
C ASP A 172 -1.66 -11.51 -11.79
N LYS A 173 -1.12 -12.73 -11.77
CA LYS A 173 -0.35 -13.30 -12.89
C LYS A 173 -1.15 -13.45 -14.19
N ARG A 174 -2.48 -13.33 -14.14
CA ARG A 174 -3.35 -13.25 -15.33
C ARG A 174 -3.26 -11.90 -16.05
N LEU A 175 -2.52 -10.93 -15.52
CA LEU A 175 -2.33 -9.59 -16.07
C LEU A 175 -0.90 -9.45 -16.64
N ALA A 176 -0.79 -9.15 -17.93
CA ALA A 176 0.50 -8.88 -18.55
C ALA A 176 0.95 -7.44 -18.25
N ILE A 177 2.02 -7.30 -17.46
CA ILE A 177 2.68 -6.01 -17.20
C ILE A 177 3.49 -5.60 -18.44
N GLN A 178 3.22 -4.40 -18.96
CA GLN A 178 4.00 -3.78 -20.04
C GLN A 178 5.15 -2.93 -19.48
N ALA A 179 4.89 -2.14 -18.44
CA ALA A 179 5.87 -1.28 -17.78
C ALA A 179 5.67 -1.21 -16.26
N CYS A 180 6.76 -0.92 -15.55
CA CYS A 180 6.77 -0.64 -14.10
C CYS A 180 7.81 0.46 -13.85
N PHE A 181 7.40 1.58 -13.26
CA PHE A 181 8.26 2.75 -13.04
C PHE A 181 7.79 3.55 -11.83
N ARG A 182 8.68 4.36 -11.23
CA ARG A 182 8.33 5.32 -10.18
C ARG A 182 8.50 6.75 -10.66
N ILE A 183 7.78 7.67 -10.02
CA ILE A 183 8.02 9.10 -10.11
C ILE A 183 8.24 9.61 -8.68
N HIS A 184 9.48 9.95 -8.35
CA HIS A 184 9.85 10.44 -7.03
C HIS A 184 9.63 11.94 -6.93
N TYR A 185 8.81 12.38 -5.99
CA TYR A 185 8.37 13.77 -5.95
C TYR A 185 9.50 14.71 -5.51
N SER A 186 9.79 15.76 -6.27
CA SER A 186 10.67 16.86 -5.83
C SER A 186 10.03 17.67 -4.70
N LYS A 187 8.69 17.64 -4.63
CA LYS A 187 7.85 18.31 -3.64
C LYS A 187 7.48 17.32 -2.53
N THR A 188 8.45 16.91 -1.73
CA THR A 188 8.20 16.10 -0.52
C THR A 188 9.19 16.39 0.61
N ARG A 189 8.73 16.22 1.85
CA ARG A 189 9.54 16.11 3.09
C ARG A 189 9.62 14.67 3.61
N MET A 190 8.70 13.79 3.20
CA MET A 190 8.60 12.42 3.68
C MET A 190 9.00 11.39 2.62
N GLU A 191 9.81 11.78 1.62
CA GLU A 191 10.40 10.84 0.66
C GLU A 191 9.34 10.07 -0.17
N ARG A 192 8.23 10.76 -0.50
CA ARG A 192 7.06 10.20 -1.19
C ARG A 192 7.28 10.01 -2.70
N ASP A 193 6.61 9.02 -3.29
CA ASP A 193 6.60 8.74 -4.72
C ASP A 193 5.28 8.13 -5.22
N GLY A 194 5.12 8.10 -6.54
CA GLY A 194 4.06 7.37 -7.23
C GLY A 194 4.66 6.17 -7.97
N LEU A 195 4.22 4.96 -7.62
CA LEU A 195 4.58 3.70 -8.27
C LEU A 195 3.54 3.37 -9.35
N PHE A 196 3.99 3.33 -10.60
CA PHE A 196 3.16 3.08 -11.77
C PHE A 196 3.38 1.69 -12.34
N VAL A 197 2.29 1.05 -12.75
CA VAL A 197 2.28 -0.23 -13.47
C VAL A 197 1.34 -0.11 -14.68
N ASP A 198 1.87 -0.32 -15.88
CA ASP A 198 1.08 -0.33 -17.10
C ASP A 198 0.69 -1.77 -17.45
N LEU A 199 -0.61 -2.05 -17.53
CA LEU A 199 -1.17 -3.36 -17.85
C LEU A 199 -1.61 -3.44 -19.31
N SER A 200 -1.30 -4.55 -19.95
CA SER A 200 -1.70 -4.83 -21.33
C SER A 200 -3.20 -5.11 -21.43
N LEU A 201 -3.89 -4.35 -22.29
CA LEU A 201 -5.25 -4.63 -22.70
C LEU A 201 -5.35 -5.67 -23.82
N GLY A 202 -4.25 -6.36 -24.13
CA GLY A 202 -4.17 -7.37 -25.17
C GLY A 202 -4.31 -6.80 -26.58
N THR A 203 -4.46 -7.69 -27.56
CA THR A 203 -4.94 -7.34 -28.90
C THR A 203 -5.88 -8.44 -29.38
N THR A 204 -7.08 -8.09 -29.81
CA THR A 204 -8.03 -9.05 -30.39
C THR A 204 -7.76 -9.35 -31.87
N GLN A 205 -6.83 -8.62 -32.50
CA GLN A 205 -6.56 -8.69 -33.94
C GLN A 205 -5.04 -8.53 -34.22
N PRO A 206 -4.38 -9.49 -34.92
CA PRO A 206 -2.94 -9.46 -35.18
C PRO A 206 -2.41 -8.32 -36.06
N GLN A 207 -3.28 -7.48 -36.63
CA GLN A 207 -2.92 -6.40 -37.56
C GLN A 207 -3.29 -4.99 -37.07
N LYS A 208 -3.85 -4.86 -35.86
CA LYS A 208 -4.04 -3.55 -35.23
C LYS A 208 -2.78 -3.12 -34.48
N PRO A 209 -2.51 -1.80 -34.34
CA PRO A 209 -1.52 -1.32 -33.39
C PRO A 209 -1.83 -1.85 -31.98
N GLN A 210 -0.79 -2.00 -31.16
CA GLN A 210 -0.93 -2.45 -29.78
C GLN A 210 -1.83 -1.47 -29.01
N GLN A 211 -2.84 -2.01 -28.31
CA GLN A 211 -3.75 -1.18 -27.53
C GLN A 211 -2.98 -0.49 -26.40
N LYS A 212 -3.34 0.77 -26.15
CA LYS A 212 -2.75 1.56 -25.06
C LYS A 212 -3.00 0.84 -23.72
N PRO A 213 -2.06 0.88 -22.78
CA PRO A 213 -2.22 0.18 -21.50
C PRO A 213 -3.30 0.82 -20.62
N LEU A 214 -3.82 0.02 -19.68
CA LEU A 214 -4.42 0.51 -18.45
C LEU A 214 -3.29 0.85 -17.47
N ARG A 215 -3.18 2.12 -17.10
CA ARG A 215 -2.15 2.59 -16.16
C ARG A 215 -2.68 2.54 -14.72
N LEU A 216 -1.92 1.91 -13.84
CA LEU A 216 -2.20 1.83 -12.41
C LEU A 216 -1.18 2.68 -11.65
N CYS A 217 -1.59 3.41 -10.61
CA CYS A 217 -0.71 4.25 -9.79
C CYS A 217 -0.96 4.04 -8.29
N ASN A 218 -0.01 3.43 -7.59
CA ASN A 218 0.03 3.32 -6.14
C ASN A 218 0.82 4.51 -5.57
N THR A 219 0.22 5.34 -4.73
CA THR A 219 0.95 6.45 -4.10
C THR A 219 0.50 6.71 -2.66
N HIS A 220 1.47 7.14 -1.85
CA HIS A 220 1.22 7.71 -0.53
C HIS A 220 1.61 9.19 -0.60
N LEU A 221 0.64 10.10 -0.50
CA LEU A 221 0.90 11.54 -0.59
C LEU A 221 1.47 12.12 0.73
N GLU A 222 1.87 13.39 0.72
CA GLU A 222 2.45 14.03 1.91
C GLU A 222 1.49 14.06 3.11
N SER A 223 1.91 13.45 4.21
CA SER A 223 1.16 13.44 5.45
C SER A 223 1.27 14.74 6.24
N LEU A 224 0.38 14.88 7.23
CA LEU A 224 0.24 16.04 8.11
C LEU A 224 -0.22 17.32 7.38
N ALA A 225 -0.72 18.28 8.16
CA ALA A 225 -1.06 19.62 7.67
C ALA A 225 0.17 20.52 7.73
N LEU A 226 0.99 20.51 6.66
CA LEU A 226 2.27 21.22 6.59
C LEU A 226 2.23 22.39 5.60
N ASP A 227 3.02 23.44 5.91
CA ASP A 227 3.31 24.55 4.99
C ASP A 227 4.74 24.39 4.42
N PRO A 228 4.95 24.47 3.08
CA PRO A 228 3.93 24.56 2.04
C PRO A 228 3.15 23.26 1.81
N LEU A 229 1.96 23.38 1.23
CA LEU A 229 1.10 22.26 0.86
C LEU A 229 1.76 21.42 -0.24
N PHE A 230 2.09 20.16 0.05
CA PHE A 230 2.74 19.27 -0.93
C PHE A 230 1.81 18.26 -1.60
N ARG A 231 0.66 17.89 -1.00
CA ARG A 231 -0.31 17.00 -1.67
C ARG A 231 -0.83 17.53 -3.02
N PRO A 232 -1.17 18.83 -3.19
CA PRO A 232 -1.63 19.35 -4.47
C PRO A 232 -0.64 19.17 -5.63
N PRO A 233 0.65 19.60 -5.55
CA PRO A 233 1.59 19.38 -6.64
C PRO A 233 1.96 17.91 -6.87
N GLN A 234 1.92 17.05 -5.83
CA GLN A 234 2.15 15.61 -5.98
C GLN A 234 1.03 14.94 -6.79
N LEU A 235 -0.24 15.16 -6.42
CA LEU A 235 -1.36 14.58 -7.17
C LEU A 235 -1.45 15.16 -8.59
N ALA A 236 -1.15 16.45 -8.79
CA ALA A 236 -1.11 17.05 -10.12
C ALA A 236 -0.02 16.46 -11.02
N LEU A 237 1.09 15.99 -10.44
CA LEU A 237 2.09 15.24 -11.19
C LEU A 237 1.56 13.86 -11.57
N CYS A 238 0.96 13.10 -10.64
CA CYS A 238 0.31 11.83 -10.96
C CYS A 238 -0.74 11.98 -12.08
N ALA A 239 -1.65 12.95 -11.95
CA ALA A 239 -2.71 13.22 -12.90
C ALA A 239 -2.17 13.50 -14.32
N ARG A 240 -1.06 14.25 -14.44
CA ARG A 240 -0.39 14.47 -15.73
C ARG A 240 0.04 13.16 -16.41
N HIS A 241 0.55 12.19 -15.63
CA HIS A 241 0.94 10.88 -16.16
C HIS A 241 -0.25 9.94 -16.35
N MET A 242 -1.36 10.15 -15.63
CA MET A 242 -2.63 9.44 -15.81
C MET A 242 -3.38 9.89 -17.08
N HIS A 243 -3.30 11.17 -17.45
CA HIS A 243 -3.91 11.74 -18.66
C HIS A 243 -2.99 11.67 -19.89
N SER A 244 -1.95 10.84 -19.87
CA SER A 244 -1.06 10.69 -21.04
C SER A 244 -1.85 10.24 -22.28
N PRO A 245 -1.60 10.84 -23.47
CA PRO A 245 -2.27 10.40 -24.70
C PRO A 245 -1.91 8.95 -25.08
N ASP A 246 -0.87 8.37 -24.48
CA ASP A 246 -0.40 7.01 -24.75
C ASP A 246 -1.03 5.95 -23.82
N VAL A 247 -1.90 6.33 -22.87
CA VAL A 247 -2.67 5.37 -22.05
C VAL A 247 -4.15 5.34 -22.46
N HIS A 248 -4.81 4.22 -22.21
CA HIS A 248 -6.25 4.03 -22.52
C HIS A 248 -7.14 4.57 -21.41
N ALA A 249 -6.74 4.25 -20.18
CA ALA A 249 -7.37 4.66 -18.95
C ALA A 249 -6.34 4.60 -17.82
N SER A 250 -6.64 5.28 -16.72
CA SER A 250 -5.80 5.30 -15.53
C SER A 250 -6.59 5.14 -14.25
N ILE A 251 -6.05 4.37 -13.30
CA ILE A 251 -6.58 4.23 -11.94
C ILE A 251 -5.44 4.51 -10.95
N LEU A 252 -5.65 5.42 -10.01
CA LEU A 252 -4.77 5.74 -8.91
C LEU A 252 -5.44 5.34 -7.59
N ALA A 253 -4.70 4.75 -6.66
CA ALA A 253 -5.18 4.50 -5.32
C ALA A 253 -4.03 4.54 -4.31
N GLY A 254 -4.38 4.72 -3.04
CA GLY A 254 -3.42 4.79 -1.95
C GLY A 254 -3.91 5.71 -0.83
N ASP A 255 -3.03 5.89 0.16
CA ASP A 255 -3.23 6.88 1.22
C ASP A 255 -2.93 8.27 0.65
N LEU A 256 -3.98 9.02 0.32
CA LEU A 256 -3.86 10.38 -0.21
C LEU A 256 -3.78 11.42 0.92
N ASN A 257 -3.74 11.01 2.19
CA ASN A 257 -3.66 11.88 3.38
C ASN A 257 -4.66 13.05 3.34
N ALA A 258 -5.88 12.77 2.90
CA ALA A 258 -6.92 13.77 2.69
C ALA A 258 -7.53 14.30 4.00
N ILE A 259 -6.82 15.22 4.65
CA ILE A 259 -7.08 15.73 6.00
C ILE A 259 -7.32 17.25 6.07
N GLN A 260 -7.30 17.95 4.93
CA GLN A 260 -7.58 19.38 4.82
C GLN A 260 -8.67 19.64 3.76
N ASP A 261 -9.37 20.77 3.84
CA ASP A 261 -10.53 21.04 2.97
C ASP A 261 -10.22 20.96 1.47
N PHE A 262 -9.00 21.31 1.04
CA PHE A 262 -8.61 21.21 -0.37
C PHE A 262 -8.54 19.75 -0.87
N ASP A 263 -8.26 18.79 0.01
CA ASP A 263 -8.18 17.37 -0.34
C ASP A 263 -9.55 16.78 -0.74
N LYS A 264 -10.65 17.50 -0.47
CA LYS A 264 -12.01 17.16 -0.94
C LYS A 264 -12.20 17.42 -2.43
N HIS A 265 -11.49 18.39 -3.02
CA HIS A 265 -11.64 18.74 -4.44
C HIS A 265 -10.38 18.48 -5.29
N LEU A 266 -9.28 18.01 -4.66
CA LEU A 266 -8.05 17.62 -5.36
C LEU A 266 -8.24 16.66 -6.54
N HIS A 267 -9.26 15.78 -6.52
CA HIS A 267 -9.57 14.92 -7.66
C HIS A 267 -10.10 15.73 -8.85
N SER A 268 -11.12 16.57 -8.63
CA SER A 268 -11.74 17.39 -9.67
C SER A 268 -10.83 18.51 -10.20
N ASP A 269 -9.97 19.08 -9.35
CA ASP A 269 -8.93 20.05 -9.75
C ASP A 269 -7.95 19.47 -10.79
N ASN A 270 -7.84 18.14 -10.83
CA ASN A 270 -6.92 17.39 -11.69
C ASN A 270 -7.67 16.58 -12.77
N GLU A 271 -8.96 16.88 -13.01
CA GLU A 271 -9.82 16.20 -13.98
C GLU A 271 -9.93 14.68 -13.75
N LEU A 272 -9.77 14.24 -12.49
CA LEU A 272 -9.95 12.85 -12.04
C LEU A 272 -11.32 12.67 -11.39
N LYS A 273 -11.92 11.50 -11.61
CA LYS A 273 -13.11 11.03 -10.90
C LYS A 273 -12.71 10.33 -9.62
N ASP A 274 -13.53 10.42 -8.57
CA ASP A 274 -13.37 9.64 -7.34
C ASP A 274 -14.37 8.47 -7.31
N ALA A 275 -13.86 7.25 -7.16
CA ALA A 275 -14.67 6.02 -7.20
C ALA A 275 -15.73 5.95 -6.10
N TYR A 276 -15.48 6.51 -4.91
CA TYR A 276 -16.46 6.51 -3.83
C TYR A 276 -17.60 7.49 -4.13
N LEU A 277 -17.27 8.69 -4.64
CA LEU A 277 -18.27 9.71 -4.99
C LEU A 277 -19.10 9.31 -6.22
N GLU A 278 -18.47 8.72 -7.25
CA GLU A 278 -19.17 8.21 -8.44
C GLU A 278 -20.14 7.05 -8.11
N MET A 279 -19.87 6.30 -7.03
CA MET A 279 -20.77 5.27 -6.50
C MET A 279 -21.85 5.82 -5.54
N GLY A 280 -21.99 7.15 -5.42
CA GLY A 280 -23.00 7.82 -4.61
C GLY A 280 -22.59 8.16 -3.17
N GLY A 281 -21.30 8.01 -2.83
CA GLY A 281 -20.73 8.44 -1.56
C GLY A 281 -20.60 9.97 -1.42
N SER A 282 -20.17 10.43 -0.24
CA SER A 282 -19.98 11.86 0.08
C SER A 282 -18.72 12.08 0.91
N GLU A 283 -17.96 13.15 0.65
CA GLU A 283 -16.72 13.47 1.39
C GLU A 283 -16.92 13.63 2.91
N ASP A 284 -18.14 13.95 3.35
CA ASP A 284 -18.50 14.14 4.77
C ASP A 284 -19.19 12.92 5.43
N ASP A 285 -19.21 11.77 4.75
CA ASP A 285 -19.77 10.52 5.28
C ASP A 285 -18.77 9.79 6.19
N ALA A 286 -18.87 10.09 7.49
CA ALA A 286 -17.97 9.51 8.51
C ALA A 286 -18.17 8.01 8.75
N GLU A 287 -19.36 7.47 8.49
CA GLU A 287 -19.70 6.08 8.81
C GLU A 287 -19.31 5.13 7.67
N ALA A 288 -19.63 5.49 6.42
CA ALA A 288 -19.36 4.65 5.25
C ALA A 288 -18.17 5.10 4.40
N GLY A 289 -17.76 6.37 4.47
CA GLY A 289 -16.68 6.94 3.66
C GLY A 289 -15.30 6.95 4.34
N HIS A 290 -15.21 7.27 5.63
CA HIS A 290 -13.91 7.42 6.30
C HIS A 290 -13.11 6.11 6.40
N THR A 291 -11.80 6.22 6.19
CA THR A 291 -10.85 5.09 6.15
C THR A 291 -9.83 5.15 7.27
N TRP A 292 -9.62 6.32 7.89
CA TRP A 292 -8.70 6.50 9.01
C TRP A 292 -9.43 6.96 10.27
N GLY A 293 -8.89 6.52 11.41
CA GLY A 293 -9.25 6.98 12.74
C GLY A 293 -10.16 6.00 13.49
N GLN A 294 -10.94 5.16 12.81
CA GLN A 294 -11.74 4.13 13.49
C GLN A 294 -10.85 3.11 14.23
N GLN A 295 -9.68 2.78 13.65
CA GLN A 295 -8.70 1.84 14.21
C GLN A 295 -7.44 2.53 14.74
N ALA A 296 -7.42 3.86 14.83
CA ALA A 296 -6.31 4.61 15.42
C ALA A 296 -6.29 4.47 16.95
N ALA A 297 -5.14 4.77 17.57
CA ALA A 297 -5.06 4.84 19.03
C ALA A 297 -6.03 5.90 19.56
N THR A 298 -6.69 5.63 20.69
CA THR A 298 -7.83 6.42 21.17
C THR A 298 -7.49 7.90 21.37
N ALA A 299 -6.29 8.21 21.88
CA ALA A 299 -5.81 9.59 22.00
C ALA A 299 -5.55 10.30 20.66
N GLN A 300 -5.22 9.56 19.58
CA GLN A 300 -5.11 10.13 18.23
C GLN A 300 -6.48 10.38 17.62
N ARG A 301 -7.41 9.41 17.75
CA ARG A 301 -8.80 9.55 17.30
C ARG A 301 -9.51 10.73 17.99
N GLU A 302 -9.33 10.90 19.30
CA GLU A 302 -9.88 12.04 20.05
C GLU A 302 -9.29 13.39 19.61
N ARG A 303 -8.02 13.39 19.19
CA ARG A 303 -7.29 14.61 18.79
C ARG A 303 -7.56 15.05 17.35
N PHE A 304 -7.72 14.09 16.43
CA PHE A 304 -7.78 14.34 14.98
C PHE A 304 -9.12 13.95 14.34
N GLY A 305 -9.99 13.23 15.04
CA GLY A 305 -11.25 12.72 14.51
C GLY A 305 -11.06 11.48 13.63
N THR A 306 -11.93 11.35 12.62
CA THR A 306 -11.83 10.34 11.56
C THR A 306 -11.88 11.05 10.20
N CYS A 307 -11.33 10.45 9.15
CA CYS A 307 -11.31 11.04 7.80
C CYS A 307 -11.15 10.00 6.68
N ARG A 308 -11.41 10.40 5.43
CA ARG A 308 -11.26 9.58 4.22
C ARG A 308 -9.88 9.78 3.58
N MET A 309 -8.83 9.32 4.26
CA MET A 309 -7.45 9.43 3.77
C MET A 309 -7.22 8.64 2.49
N ASP A 310 -7.71 7.41 2.44
CA ASP A 310 -7.51 6.47 1.34
C ASP A 310 -8.58 6.69 0.27
N LYS A 311 -8.15 6.93 -0.97
CA LYS A 311 -9.04 7.21 -2.10
C LYS A 311 -8.67 6.36 -3.31
N VAL A 312 -9.63 6.17 -4.21
CA VAL A 312 -9.41 5.56 -5.53
C VAL A 312 -9.88 6.57 -6.58
N LEU A 313 -8.96 7.08 -7.39
CA LEU A 313 -9.21 8.09 -8.41
C LEU A 313 -8.99 7.50 -9.81
N PHE A 314 -9.74 7.95 -10.82
CA PHE A 314 -9.63 7.40 -12.17
C PHE A 314 -9.96 8.38 -13.30
N CYS A 315 -9.47 8.09 -14.50
CA CYS A 315 -9.80 8.82 -15.73
C CYS A 315 -9.65 7.92 -16.98
N GLY A 316 -10.11 8.43 -18.14
CA GLY A 316 -10.07 7.72 -19.42
C GLY A 316 -11.18 6.69 -19.59
N LYS A 317 -10.90 5.62 -20.34
CA LYS A 317 -11.88 4.60 -20.78
C LYS A 317 -12.07 3.46 -19.76
N VAL A 318 -12.44 3.84 -18.54
CA VAL A 318 -12.68 2.91 -17.43
C VAL A 318 -13.88 3.39 -16.60
N THR A 319 -14.72 2.45 -16.19
CA THR A 319 -15.94 2.74 -15.40
C THR A 319 -15.89 1.99 -14.07
N CYS A 320 -15.98 2.72 -12.95
CA CYS A 320 -16.14 2.11 -11.63
C CYS A 320 -17.50 1.39 -11.55
N GLN A 321 -17.48 0.14 -11.10
CA GLN A 321 -18.66 -0.74 -10.97
C GLN A 321 -19.10 -0.89 -9.51
N SER A 322 -18.14 -0.87 -8.58
CA SER A 322 -18.41 -0.90 -7.14
C SER A 322 -17.22 -0.34 -6.36
N PHE A 323 -17.50 0.24 -5.19
CA PHE A 323 -16.53 0.68 -4.21
C PHE A 323 -16.94 0.16 -2.83
N GLU A 324 -16.01 -0.40 -2.06
CA GLU A 324 -16.23 -0.88 -0.70
C GLU A 324 -14.97 -0.68 0.17
N ARG A 325 -15.16 -0.54 1.49
CA ARG A 325 -14.06 -0.59 2.48
C ARG A 325 -13.91 -2.02 3.01
N PHE A 326 -12.69 -2.37 3.42
CA PHE A 326 -12.37 -3.66 4.05
C PHE A 326 -11.35 -3.48 5.20
N GLY A 327 -10.92 -4.56 5.84
CA GLY A 327 -9.90 -4.50 6.89
C GLY A 327 -10.42 -4.11 8.28
N VAL A 328 -11.76 -4.01 8.45
CA VAL A 328 -12.41 -3.72 9.73
C VAL A 328 -12.16 -4.87 10.70
N ASP A 329 -11.65 -4.52 11.88
CA ASP A 329 -11.36 -5.38 13.02
C ASP A 329 -10.37 -6.53 12.76
N VAL A 330 -9.49 -6.37 11.76
CA VAL A 330 -8.41 -7.34 11.52
C VAL A 330 -7.33 -7.17 12.57
N GLN A 331 -7.04 -8.26 13.29
CA GLN A 331 -6.18 -8.26 14.48
C GLN A 331 -5.01 -9.23 14.35
N ILE A 332 -3.91 -8.87 15.02
CA ILE A 332 -2.74 -9.74 15.21
C ILE A 332 -3.12 -10.95 16.09
N GLN A 333 -2.51 -12.12 15.85
CA GLN A 333 -2.94 -13.39 16.45
C GLN A 333 -2.14 -13.79 17.70
N ASN A 334 -0.92 -13.31 17.87
CA ASN A 334 -0.06 -13.67 19.00
C ASN A 334 -0.48 -12.91 20.26
N GLU A 335 -0.90 -13.62 21.32
CA GLU A 335 -1.46 -13.00 22.53
C GLU A 335 -0.53 -11.97 23.21
N ARG A 336 0.78 -12.19 23.18
CA ARG A 336 1.71 -11.20 23.74
C ARG A 336 1.77 -9.93 22.89
N GLU A 337 1.85 -10.09 21.57
CA GLU A 337 1.86 -8.97 20.63
C GLU A 337 0.51 -8.21 20.69
N ARG A 338 -0.60 -8.93 20.91
CA ARG A 338 -1.93 -8.37 21.16
C ARG A 338 -1.96 -7.48 22.41
N GLU A 339 -1.48 -7.98 23.55
CA GLU A 339 -1.39 -7.18 24.79
C GLU A 339 -0.56 -5.91 24.58
N ASP A 340 0.61 -6.06 23.96
CA ASP A 340 1.56 -4.96 23.76
C ASP A 340 1.00 -3.87 22.83
N ILE A 341 0.26 -4.22 21.76
CA ILE A 341 -0.44 -3.24 20.90
C ILE A 341 -1.54 -2.50 21.69
N VAL A 342 -2.36 -3.20 22.48
CA VAL A 342 -3.40 -2.55 23.29
C VAL A 342 -2.79 -1.58 24.33
N ARG A 343 -1.62 -1.89 24.90
CA ARG A 343 -0.90 -0.98 25.81
C ARG A 343 -0.43 0.32 25.15
N LEU A 344 -0.28 0.37 23.82
CA LEU A 344 0.01 1.61 23.09
C LEU A 344 -1.18 2.59 23.07
N GLY A 345 -2.38 2.14 23.45
CA GLY A 345 -3.60 2.95 23.54
C GLY A 345 -4.62 2.71 22.43
N PHE A 346 -4.53 1.58 21.72
CA PHE A 346 -5.57 1.11 20.81
C PHE A 346 -6.66 0.34 21.58
N ASP A 347 -7.93 0.46 21.18
CA ASP A 347 -9.03 -0.27 21.83
C ASP A 347 -8.94 -1.79 21.61
N LYS A 348 -8.26 -2.21 20.53
CA LYS A 348 -8.06 -3.60 20.13
C LYS A 348 -6.70 -3.75 19.42
N PRO A 349 -6.14 -4.98 19.33
CA PRO A 349 -4.83 -5.21 18.73
C PRO A 349 -4.90 -5.31 17.20
N TRP A 350 -5.31 -4.21 16.56
CA TRP A 350 -5.44 -4.11 15.11
C TRP A 350 -4.10 -4.18 14.39
N ILE A 351 -4.13 -4.60 13.13
CA ILE A 351 -2.92 -4.71 12.30
C ILE A 351 -2.53 -3.41 11.60
N THR A 352 -3.39 -2.39 11.60
CA THR A 352 -3.13 -1.01 11.14
C THR A 352 -4.28 -0.11 11.61
N ASP A 353 -4.01 1.19 11.73
CA ASP A 353 -4.99 2.24 11.98
C ASP A 353 -5.87 2.61 10.76
N HIS A 354 -5.53 2.13 9.56
CA HIS A 354 -6.30 2.29 8.32
C HIS A 354 -7.25 1.13 8.02
N LEU A 355 -8.42 1.47 7.46
CA LEU A 355 -9.29 0.57 6.71
C LEU A 355 -8.88 0.60 5.23
N GLY A 356 -8.80 -0.57 4.61
CA GLY A 356 -8.48 -0.67 3.19
C GLY A 356 -9.67 -0.26 2.31
N VAL A 357 -9.38 0.15 1.07
CA VAL A 357 -10.38 0.46 0.04
C VAL A 357 -10.26 -0.50 -1.13
N LYS A 358 -11.40 -0.91 -1.68
CA LYS A 358 -11.48 -1.78 -2.85
C LYS A 358 -12.43 -1.18 -3.87
N ALA A 359 -12.01 -1.14 -5.12
CA ALA A 359 -12.84 -0.73 -6.24
C ALA A 359 -12.79 -1.78 -7.36
N VAL A 360 -13.94 -2.09 -7.95
CA VAL A 360 -14.04 -2.96 -9.13
C VAL A 360 -14.31 -2.08 -10.34
N PHE A 361 -13.54 -2.27 -11.40
CA PHE A 361 -13.65 -1.53 -12.65
C PHE A 361 -14.00 -2.44 -13.82
N SER A 362 -14.70 -1.89 -14.80
CA SER A 362 -14.73 -2.40 -16.18
C SER A 362 -13.86 -1.51 -17.06
N VAL A 363 -13.09 -2.12 -17.94
CA VAL A 363 -12.30 -1.40 -18.95
C VAL A 363 -13.09 -1.42 -20.26
N ASP A 364 -13.40 -0.23 -20.78
CA ASP A 364 -14.19 -0.12 -22.01
C ASP A 364 -13.32 -0.52 -23.21
N ALA A 365 -13.90 -1.11 -24.25
CA ALA A 365 -13.17 -1.35 -25.50
C ALA A 365 -12.90 -0.04 -26.27
N GLU A 366 -11.80 0.01 -27.02
CA GLU A 366 -11.52 1.07 -28.02
C GLU A 366 -12.46 1.02 -29.24
#